data_AF-A0A2D4N3N8-F1
#
_entry.id   AF-A0A2D4N3N8-F1
#
_cell.length_a   1.000
_cell.length_b   1.000
_cell.length_c   1.000
_cell.angle_alpha   90.00
_cell.angle_beta   90.00
_cell.angle_gamma   90.00
#
_symmetry.space_group_name_H-M   'P 1'
#
loop_
_entity.id
_entity.type
_entity.pdbx_description
1 polymer ?
#
loop_
_entity_poly.entity_id
_entity_poly.type
_entity_poly.pdbx_seq_one_letter_code
_entity_poly.pdbx_strand_id
1 'polypeptide(L)'
;MCVLFGKGNGSLLQKMIGNIFTQQSSYFNDLDETMPTILQVFNNILCACGLQGEEASGSPQKLEEKVRMTSKGLPLQELKDIVFYICDSCITLFAFLDIFPSACQTFQKHDFCFRLAAFYELVIPELESAIKKRHPENIRVLSDLWRRLSHSRKKMVEMFHMVVHQLCLQPILESSCDNIQAYIEEFLKIFTSVLQETRFLRDYDELFPLADDVSLLQQASSALDETRTSYILQAVESAWDKTGRRRKTVQGPPLSETAAGAVTVSSASGQMEHFEEQDHLECAGAAAAPVAPVSGVELDSLISQVKDLLPDLGEGFVLACLEEYNYNVEHVINNLLEDKLRASLQTLDRTMPRPVKPDPTPLVTSRCNVFQDDEFDVFSKDTVDVSRIQKGK
;
A
#
# COMPACT_ATOMS: atom_id res chain seq x y z
N MET A 1 5.63 12.21 -9.84
CA MET A 1 6.70 12.58 -8.87
C MET A 1 6.53 11.84 -7.55
N CYS A 2 5.38 11.97 -6.88
CA CYS A 2 5.14 11.37 -5.56
C CYS A 2 5.36 9.86 -5.51
N VAL A 3 4.79 9.10 -6.46
CA VAL A 3 4.97 7.64 -6.51
C VAL A 3 6.43 7.18 -6.74
N LEU A 4 7.21 7.97 -7.49
CA LEU A 4 8.58 7.60 -7.86
C LEU A 4 9.61 7.98 -6.78
N PHE A 5 9.44 9.15 -6.15
CA PHE A 5 10.45 9.72 -5.26
C PHE A 5 9.99 9.85 -3.80
N GLY A 6 8.71 9.60 -3.50
CA GLY A 6 8.13 9.83 -2.17
C GLY A 6 8.72 8.94 -1.08
N LYS A 7 8.99 7.66 -1.37
CA LYS A 7 9.49 6.71 -0.36
C LYS A 7 10.89 7.05 0.17
N GLY A 8 11.74 7.68 -0.64
CA GLY A 8 13.11 8.05 -0.25
C GLY A 8 13.27 9.52 0.14
N ASN A 9 12.47 10.42 -0.46
CA ASN A 9 12.64 11.87 -0.34
C ASN A 9 11.36 12.57 0.15
N GLY A 10 10.55 11.90 0.97
CA GLY A 10 9.21 12.35 1.34
C GLY A 10 9.16 13.77 1.90
N SER A 11 10.02 14.11 2.87
CA SER A 11 10.06 15.44 3.49
C SER A 11 10.44 16.56 2.52
N LEU A 12 11.41 16.31 1.64
CA LEU A 12 11.80 17.25 0.60
C LEU A 12 10.66 17.43 -0.40
N LEU A 13 10.02 16.34 -0.81
CA LEU A 13 8.96 16.38 -1.79
C LEU A 13 7.69 17.05 -1.24
N GLN A 14 7.33 16.80 0.03
CA GLN A 14 6.27 17.52 0.73
C GLN A 14 6.51 19.04 0.69
N LYS A 15 7.73 19.49 1.01
CA LYS A 15 8.10 20.90 0.93
C LYS A 15 8.04 21.44 -0.50
N MET A 16 8.53 20.68 -1.48
CA MET A 16 8.52 21.08 -2.88
C MET A 16 7.09 21.24 -3.41
N ILE A 17 6.25 20.22 -3.25
CA ILE A 17 4.87 20.23 -3.73
C ILE A 17 4.06 21.28 -2.98
N GLY A 18 4.17 21.33 -1.64
CA GLY A 18 3.52 22.36 -0.84
C GLY A 18 3.89 23.78 -1.28
N ASN A 19 5.18 24.04 -1.55
CA ASN A 19 5.62 25.33 -2.07
C ASN A 19 5.02 25.63 -3.46
N ILE A 20 4.99 24.66 -4.37
CA ILE A 20 4.41 24.85 -5.71
C ILE A 20 2.93 25.25 -5.63
N PHE A 21 2.14 24.51 -4.85
CA PHE A 21 0.71 24.81 -4.66
C PHE A 21 0.47 26.13 -3.93
N THR A 22 1.38 26.52 -3.03
CA THR A 22 1.31 27.82 -2.33
C THR A 22 1.62 28.99 -3.26
N GLN A 23 2.65 28.86 -4.11
CA GLN A 23 3.09 29.93 -5.01
C GLN A 23 2.22 30.05 -6.27
N GLN A 24 1.61 28.95 -6.71
CA GLN A 24 0.69 28.90 -7.84
C GLN A 24 -0.59 28.17 -7.43
N SER A 25 -1.57 28.91 -6.95
CA SER A 25 -2.84 28.36 -6.48
C SER A 25 -3.71 27.75 -7.59
N SER A 26 -3.46 28.09 -8.86
CA SER A 26 -4.21 27.51 -10.00
C SER A 26 -4.07 25.99 -10.08
N TYR A 27 -3.01 25.39 -9.51
CA TYR A 27 -2.89 23.94 -9.43
C TYR A 27 -4.00 23.27 -8.61
N PHE A 28 -4.65 23.98 -7.68
CA PHE A 28 -5.85 23.46 -7.02
C PHE A 28 -7.05 23.40 -7.98
N ASN A 29 -7.17 24.35 -8.91
CA ASN A 29 -8.19 24.32 -9.95
C ASN A 29 -7.90 23.20 -10.95
N ASP A 30 -6.65 23.06 -11.38
CA ASP A 30 -6.24 21.94 -12.25
C ASP A 30 -6.56 20.59 -11.61
N LEU A 31 -6.30 20.46 -10.30
CA LEU A 31 -6.66 19.26 -9.55
C LEU A 31 -8.17 19.04 -9.51
N ASP A 32 -8.95 20.08 -9.22
CA ASP A 32 -10.43 20.04 -9.18
C ASP A 32 -11.01 19.62 -10.54
N GLU A 33 -10.48 20.15 -11.65
CA GLU A 33 -10.87 19.79 -13.01
C GLU A 33 -10.41 18.37 -13.41
N THR A 34 -9.33 17.87 -12.81
CA THR A 34 -8.81 16.52 -13.05
C THR A 34 -9.60 15.44 -12.28
N MET A 35 -10.21 15.79 -11.14
CA MET A 35 -10.93 14.84 -10.29
C MET A 35 -12.00 14.01 -11.02
N PRO A 36 -12.87 14.56 -11.88
CA PRO A 36 -13.82 13.76 -12.66
C PRO A 36 -13.14 12.69 -13.52
N THR A 37 -11.96 12.98 -14.07
CA THR A 37 -11.20 12.04 -14.90
C THR A 37 -10.59 10.94 -14.05
N ILE A 38 -10.08 11.26 -12.86
CA ILE A 38 -9.61 10.27 -11.88
C ILE A 38 -10.75 9.33 -11.48
N LEU A 39 -11.94 9.86 -11.17
CA LEU A 39 -13.10 9.06 -10.82
C LEU A 39 -13.62 8.22 -12.00
N GLN A 40 -13.48 8.72 -13.23
CA GLN A 40 -13.83 7.97 -14.43
C GLN A 40 -12.96 6.72 -14.61
N VAL A 41 -11.73 6.70 -14.08
CA VAL A 41 -10.89 5.49 -14.07
C VAL A 41 -11.58 4.35 -13.32
N PHE A 42 -12.19 4.62 -12.16
CA PHE A 42 -12.94 3.60 -11.41
C PHE A 42 -14.13 3.07 -12.21
N ASN A 43 -14.89 3.95 -12.87
CA ASN A 43 -16.00 3.56 -13.73
C ASN A 43 -15.52 2.69 -14.91
N ASN A 44 -14.44 3.07 -15.58
CA ASN A 44 -13.88 2.31 -16.70
C ASN A 44 -13.46 0.89 -16.26
N ILE A 45 -12.90 0.77 -15.06
CA ILE A 45 -12.54 -0.53 -14.48
C ILE A 45 -13.79 -1.37 -14.19
N LEU A 46 -14.85 -0.77 -13.63
CA LEU A 46 -16.13 -1.47 -13.41
C LEU A 46 -16.74 -1.95 -14.74
N CYS A 47 -16.73 -1.11 -15.78
CA CYS A 47 -17.17 -1.48 -17.12
C CYS A 47 -16.34 -2.64 -17.69
N ALA A 48 -15.01 -2.60 -17.56
CA ALA A 48 -14.13 -3.67 -18.01
C ALA A 48 -14.38 -4.99 -17.26
N CYS A 49 -14.84 -4.92 -16.02
CA CYS A 49 -15.26 -6.08 -15.23
C CYS A 49 -16.70 -6.55 -15.53
N GLY A 50 -17.46 -5.82 -16.34
CA GLY A 50 -18.88 -6.10 -16.59
C GLY A 50 -19.79 -5.84 -15.38
N LEU A 51 -19.35 -5.00 -14.45
CA LEU A 51 -20.03 -4.73 -13.18
C LEU A 51 -20.94 -3.50 -13.20
N GLN A 52 -21.09 -2.83 -14.34
CA GLN A 52 -22.08 -1.77 -14.47
C GLN A 52 -23.48 -2.35 -14.67
N GLY A 53 -24.36 -2.09 -13.70
CA GLY A 53 -25.81 -2.27 -13.84
C GLY A 53 -26.39 -1.25 -14.82
N GLU A 54 -27.52 -1.61 -15.43
CA GLU A 54 -28.32 -0.75 -16.30
C GLU A 54 -28.87 0.46 -15.54
N GLU A 55 -28.07 1.49 -15.27
CA GLU A 55 -28.58 2.77 -14.78
C GLU A 55 -28.12 3.94 -15.65
N ALA A 56 -29.08 4.39 -16.47
CA ALA A 56 -29.28 5.77 -16.90
C ALA A 56 -28.26 6.45 -17.85
N SER A 57 -27.83 5.79 -18.94
CA SER A 57 -27.48 6.55 -20.16
C SER A 57 -28.60 6.45 -21.18
N GLY A 58 -29.44 7.49 -21.27
CA GLY A 58 -30.42 7.68 -22.35
C GLY A 58 -29.79 7.99 -23.71
N SER A 59 -28.62 7.44 -24.01
CA SER A 59 -27.97 7.54 -25.31
C SER A 59 -28.08 6.18 -26.03
N PRO A 60 -28.36 6.18 -27.35
CA PRO A 60 -28.39 4.94 -28.12
C PRO A 60 -26.97 4.38 -28.20
N GLN A 61 -26.68 3.37 -27.37
CA GLN A 61 -25.42 2.64 -27.41
C GLN A 61 -25.42 1.65 -28.58
N LYS A 62 -24.29 1.56 -29.28
CA LYS A 62 -24.10 0.64 -30.40
C LYS A 62 -24.20 -0.81 -29.92
N LEU A 63 -24.92 -1.62 -30.72
CA LEU A 63 -25.26 -3.03 -30.45
C LEU A 63 -24.06 -3.97 -30.22
N GLU A 64 -22.83 -3.49 -30.45
CA GLU A 64 -21.59 -4.26 -30.36
C GLU A 64 -21.03 -4.36 -28.92
N GLU A 65 -21.47 -3.50 -28.00
CA GLU A 65 -20.88 -3.39 -26.65
C GLU A 65 -21.54 -4.32 -25.61
N LYS A 66 -22.77 -4.78 -25.85
CA LYS A 66 -23.57 -5.55 -24.86
C LYS A 66 -23.19 -7.04 -24.69
N VAL A 67 -22.21 -7.59 -25.41
CA VAL A 67 -22.06 -9.06 -25.49
C VAL A 67 -20.83 -9.63 -24.75
N ARG A 68 -19.93 -8.83 -24.19
CA ARG A 68 -18.59 -9.39 -23.93
C ARG A 68 -18.41 -10.34 -22.73
N MET A 69 -19.09 -10.24 -21.59
CA MET A 69 -18.53 -10.91 -20.38
C MET A 69 -19.46 -11.62 -19.40
N THR A 70 -20.76 -11.77 -19.62
CA THR A 70 -21.60 -12.50 -18.64
C THR A 70 -21.64 -14.02 -18.86
N SER A 71 -21.08 -14.57 -19.95
CA SER A 71 -21.15 -16.01 -20.25
C SER A 71 -19.81 -16.74 -20.44
N LYS A 72 -18.72 -16.00 -20.69
CA LYS A 72 -17.35 -16.52 -20.61
C LYS A 72 -16.61 -15.61 -19.63
N GLY A 73 -16.13 -16.15 -18.52
CA GLY A 73 -15.39 -15.35 -17.53
C GLY A 73 -14.22 -14.59 -18.18
N LEU A 74 -13.82 -13.49 -17.56
CA LEU A 74 -12.72 -12.62 -18.03
C LEU A 74 -11.53 -13.43 -18.56
N PRO A 75 -10.94 -13.09 -19.72
CA PRO A 75 -9.68 -13.66 -20.15
C PRO A 75 -8.55 -13.38 -19.14
N LEU A 76 -7.55 -14.26 -19.05
CA LEU A 76 -6.47 -14.10 -18.06
C LEU A 76 -5.65 -12.81 -18.30
N GLN A 77 -5.40 -12.46 -19.56
CA GLN A 77 -4.66 -11.26 -19.91
C GLN A 77 -5.43 -9.99 -19.53
N GLU A 78 -6.74 -9.94 -19.82
CA GLU A 78 -7.58 -8.81 -19.43
C GLU A 78 -7.67 -8.67 -17.90
N LEU A 79 -7.80 -9.79 -17.17
CA LEU A 79 -7.75 -9.77 -15.70
C LEU A 79 -6.42 -9.22 -15.18
N LYS A 80 -5.30 -9.64 -15.79
CA LYS A 80 -3.97 -9.14 -15.42
C LYS A 80 -3.86 -7.63 -15.63
N ASP A 81 -4.28 -7.15 -16.79
CA ASP A 81 -4.20 -5.74 -17.15
C ASP A 81 -5.08 -4.89 -16.22
N ILE A 82 -6.29 -5.36 -15.89
CA ILE A 82 -7.18 -4.71 -14.91
C ILE A 82 -6.54 -4.64 -13.52
N VAL A 83 -6.04 -5.76 -12.99
CA VAL A 83 -5.42 -5.79 -11.65
C VAL A 83 -4.18 -4.90 -11.59
N PHE A 84 -3.38 -4.89 -12.66
CA PHE A 84 -2.19 -4.04 -12.75
C PHE A 84 -2.58 -2.57 -12.78
N TYR A 85 -3.61 -2.21 -13.56
CA TYR A 85 -4.08 -0.84 -13.67
C TYR A 85 -4.70 -0.33 -12.36
N ILE A 86 -5.51 -1.15 -11.67
CA ILE A 86 -6.01 -0.82 -10.32
C ILE A 86 -4.85 -0.57 -9.37
N CYS A 87 -3.84 -1.45 -9.37
CA CYS A 87 -2.69 -1.35 -8.48
C CYS A 87 -1.90 -0.06 -8.72
N ASP A 88 -1.58 0.24 -9.97
CA ASP A 88 -0.87 1.47 -10.35
C ASP A 88 -1.67 2.73 -9.98
N SER A 89 -2.98 2.74 -10.28
CA SER A 89 -3.87 3.86 -9.95
C SER A 89 -3.94 4.10 -8.45
N CYS A 90 -4.17 3.06 -7.64
CA CYS A 90 -4.27 3.18 -6.19
C CYS A 90 -2.94 3.60 -5.55
N ILE A 91 -1.82 3.03 -5.99
CA ILE A 91 -0.49 3.40 -5.47
C ILE A 91 -0.17 4.85 -5.83
N THR A 92 -0.47 5.28 -7.05
CA THR A 92 -0.19 6.64 -7.52
C THR A 92 -1.02 7.68 -6.77
N LEU A 93 -2.32 7.44 -6.61
CA LEU A 93 -3.20 8.33 -5.85
C LEU A 93 -2.82 8.36 -4.36
N PHE A 94 -2.56 7.18 -3.76
CA PHE A 94 -2.12 7.11 -2.37
C PHE A 94 -0.83 7.90 -2.15
N ALA A 95 0.19 7.68 -2.99
CA ALA A 95 1.47 8.37 -2.86
C ALA A 95 1.32 9.89 -3.06
N PHE A 96 0.39 10.34 -3.91
CA PHE A 96 0.11 11.77 -4.06
C PHE A 96 -0.49 12.37 -2.79
N LEU A 97 -1.53 11.74 -2.24
CA LEU A 97 -2.20 12.23 -1.03
C LEU A 97 -1.29 12.15 0.22
N ASP A 98 -0.43 11.13 0.32
CA ASP A 98 0.56 10.98 1.41
C ASP A 98 1.61 12.10 1.39
N ILE A 99 2.05 12.50 0.19
CA ILE A 99 3.00 13.60 0.01
C ILE A 99 2.33 14.98 0.06
N PHE A 100 1.05 15.07 -0.27
CA PHE A 100 0.33 16.33 -0.27
C PHE A 100 -1.09 16.18 0.32
N PRO A 101 -1.21 16.05 1.65
CA PRO A 101 -2.49 15.79 2.30
C PRO A 101 -3.52 16.92 2.09
N SER A 102 -3.09 18.16 1.86
CA SER A 102 -4.00 19.27 1.56
C SER A 102 -4.89 19.03 0.33
N ALA A 103 -4.51 18.11 -0.58
CA ALA A 103 -5.36 17.69 -1.69
C ALA A 103 -6.62 16.92 -1.25
N CYS A 104 -6.66 16.33 -0.05
CA CYS A 104 -7.81 15.57 0.46
C CYS A 104 -9.10 16.40 0.41
N GLN A 105 -9.04 17.71 0.63
CA GLN A 105 -10.22 18.59 0.57
C GLN A 105 -10.79 18.66 -0.86
N THR A 106 -9.92 18.81 -1.87
CA THR A 106 -10.32 18.79 -3.27
C THR A 106 -10.88 17.43 -3.66
N PHE A 107 -10.30 16.33 -3.16
CA PHE A 107 -10.83 14.99 -3.42
C PHE A 107 -12.24 14.83 -2.85
N GLN A 108 -12.43 15.19 -1.58
CA GLN A 108 -13.70 15.00 -0.90
C GLN A 108 -14.83 15.89 -1.45
N LYS A 109 -14.51 17.04 -2.04
CA LYS A 109 -15.48 17.87 -2.79
C LYS A 109 -16.19 17.09 -3.92
N HIS A 110 -15.59 16.03 -4.43
CA HIS A 110 -16.15 15.15 -5.48
C HIS A 110 -16.70 13.81 -4.93
N ASP A 111 -17.03 13.76 -3.63
CA ASP A 111 -17.53 12.56 -2.93
C ASP A 111 -16.58 11.36 -3.03
N PHE A 112 -15.27 11.62 -3.00
CA PHE A 112 -14.25 10.58 -3.21
C PHE A 112 -14.38 9.41 -2.24
N CYS A 113 -14.62 9.65 -0.95
CA CYS A 113 -14.77 8.58 0.05
C CYS A 113 -15.91 7.61 -0.31
N PHE A 114 -17.09 8.14 -0.65
CA PHE A 114 -18.23 7.32 -1.07
C PHE A 114 -17.92 6.54 -2.34
N ARG A 115 -17.42 7.21 -3.38
CA ARG A 115 -17.10 6.58 -4.68
C ARG A 115 -16.04 5.49 -4.54
N LEU A 116 -15.03 5.70 -3.70
CA LEU A 116 -13.98 4.72 -3.43
C LEU A 116 -14.53 3.49 -2.69
N ALA A 117 -15.37 3.68 -1.68
CA ALA A 117 -16.00 2.59 -0.95
C ALA A 117 -16.95 1.77 -1.83
N ALA A 118 -17.82 2.44 -2.61
CA ALA A 118 -18.72 1.77 -3.55
C ALA A 118 -17.94 1.01 -4.65
N PHE A 119 -16.88 1.61 -5.19
CA PHE A 119 -15.99 0.93 -6.13
C PHE A 119 -15.36 -0.32 -5.51
N TYR A 120 -14.89 -0.23 -4.26
CA TYR A 120 -14.31 -1.34 -3.52
C TYR A 120 -15.30 -2.48 -3.33
N GLU A 121 -16.53 -2.16 -2.89
CA GLU A 121 -17.59 -3.15 -2.64
C GLU A 121 -17.90 -3.97 -3.89
N LEU A 122 -17.91 -3.34 -5.06
CA LEU A 122 -18.22 -3.99 -6.33
C LEU A 122 -17.03 -4.77 -6.92
N VAL A 123 -15.87 -4.13 -7.04
CA VAL A 123 -14.77 -4.66 -7.85
C VAL A 123 -13.99 -5.77 -7.13
N ILE A 124 -13.81 -5.65 -5.82
CA ILE A 124 -12.94 -6.55 -5.05
C ILE A 124 -13.50 -7.99 -4.99
N PRO A 125 -14.80 -8.23 -4.69
CA PRO A 125 -15.36 -9.57 -4.73
C PRO A 125 -15.22 -10.24 -6.09
N GLU A 126 -15.47 -9.50 -7.16
CA GLU A 126 -15.42 -10.05 -8.52
C GLU A 126 -14.00 -10.46 -8.91
N LEU A 127 -13.02 -9.59 -8.68
CA LEU A 127 -11.63 -9.90 -8.99
C LEU A 127 -11.08 -11.04 -8.13
N GLU A 128 -11.41 -11.09 -6.83
CA GLU A 128 -11.00 -12.20 -5.98
C GLU A 128 -11.61 -13.54 -6.45
N SER A 129 -12.89 -13.53 -6.81
CA SER A 129 -13.60 -14.69 -7.37
C SER A 129 -12.97 -15.13 -8.69
N ALA A 130 -12.67 -14.19 -9.59
CA ALA A 130 -12.04 -14.43 -10.87
C ALA A 130 -10.61 -14.96 -10.76
N ILE A 131 -9.86 -14.61 -9.70
CA ILE A 131 -8.54 -15.18 -9.43
C ILE A 131 -8.67 -16.58 -8.82
N LYS A 132 -9.55 -16.77 -7.82
CA LYS A 132 -9.74 -18.06 -7.11
C LYS A 132 -10.29 -19.18 -7.98
N LYS A 133 -11.18 -18.87 -8.93
CA LYS A 133 -11.82 -19.87 -9.81
C LYS A 133 -10.89 -20.44 -10.89
N ARG A 134 -9.68 -19.91 -11.06
CA ARG A 134 -8.78 -20.31 -12.15
C ARG A 134 -7.88 -21.49 -11.80
N HIS A 135 -7.46 -22.19 -12.85
CA HIS A 135 -6.66 -23.42 -12.76
C HIS A 135 -5.24 -23.17 -12.20
N PRO A 136 -4.68 -24.11 -11.41
CA PRO A 136 -3.37 -23.97 -10.77
C PRO A 136 -2.15 -23.99 -11.72
N GLU A 137 -2.34 -24.24 -13.02
CA GLU A 137 -1.25 -24.20 -14.01
C GLU A 137 -0.54 -22.82 -14.08
N ASN A 138 -1.26 -21.76 -13.71
CA ASN A 138 -0.74 -20.39 -13.66
C ASN A 138 -0.49 -19.88 -12.23
N ILE A 139 -0.19 -20.76 -11.27
CA ILE A 139 -0.16 -20.41 -9.84
C ILE A 139 0.74 -19.21 -9.51
N ARG A 140 1.89 -19.06 -10.17
CA ARG A 140 2.80 -17.92 -9.96
C ARG A 140 2.17 -16.59 -10.39
N VAL A 141 1.52 -16.58 -11.55
CA VAL A 141 0.83 -15.39 -12.08
C VAL A 141 -0.38 -15.06 -11.20
N LEU A 142 -1.19 -16.05 -10.85
CA LEU A 142 -2.35 -15.86 -9.98
C LEU A 142 -1.95 -15.37 -8.58
N SER A 143 -0.82 -15.83 -8.05
CA SER A 143 -0.27 -15.35 -6.78
C SER A 143 0.20 -13.90 -6.86
N ASP A 144 0.85 -13.49 -7.96
CA ASP A 144 1.24 -12.07 -8.15
C ASP A 144 0.00 -11.18 -8.30
N LEU A 145 -1.02 -11.62 -9.04
CA LEU A 145 -2.30 -10.92 -9.16
C LEU A 145 -2.98 -10.78 -7.79
N TRP A 146 -3.02 -11.85 -7.01
CA TRP A 146 -3.58 -11.82 -5.66
C TRP A 146 -2.84 -10.85 -4.74
N ARG A 147 -1.50 -10.88 -4.77
CA ARG A 147 -0.64 -9.96 -4.00
C ARG A 147 -0.90 -8.50 -4.39
N ARG A 148 -0.97 -8.20 -5.69
CA ARG A 148 -1.24 -6.84 -6.19
C ARG A 148 -2.64 -6.38 -5.80
N LEU A 149 -3.65 -7.23 -5.97
CA LEU A 149 -5.03 -6.92 -5.57
C LEU A 149 -5.12 -6.65 -4.06
N SER A 150 -4.47 -7.46 -3.23
CA SER A 150 -4.41 -7.26 -1.77
C SER A 150 -3.72 -5.93 -1.42
N HIS A 151 -2.65 -5.58 -2.14
CA HIS A 151 -1.96 -4.31 -1.95
C HIS A 151 -2.85 -3.12 -2.35
N SER A 152 -3.56 -3.21 -3.47
CA SER A 152 -4.52 -2.20 -3.91
C SER A 152 -5.64 -2.01 -2.87
N ARG A 153 -6.20 -3.12 -2.35
CA ARG A 153 -7.22 -3.08 -1.28
C ARG A 153 -6.75 -2.28 -0.08
N LYS A 154 -5.55 -2.61 0.43
CA LYS A 154 -4.95 -1.88 1.55
C LYS A 154 -4.80 -0.39 1.23
N LYS A 155 -4.29 -0.05 0.04
CA LYS A 155 -4.09 1.34 -0.37
C LYS A 155 -5.41 2.12 -0.51
N MET A 156 -6.50 1.49 -0.97
CA MET A 156 -7.82 2.12 -1.00
C MET A 156 -8.32 2.46 0.42
N VAL A 157 -8.20 1.52 1.35
CA VAL A 157 -8.60 1.75 2.76
C VAL A 157 -7.74 2.84 3.40
N GLU A 158 -6.41 2.82 3.19
CA GLU A 158 -5.51 3.86 3.68
C GLU A 158 -5.81 5.25 3.09
N MET A 159 -6.16 5.34 1.79
CA MET A 159 -6.60 6.61 1.18
C MET A 159 -7.87 7.15 1.82
N PHE A 160 -8.87 6.29 2.07
CA PHE A 160 -10.09 6.69 2.76
C PHE A 160 -9.77 7.22 4.17
N HIS A 161 -8.99 6.47 4.96
CA HIS A 161 -8.61 6.91 6.30
C HIS A 161 -7.80 8.21 6.27
N MET A 162 -6.90 8.40 5.31
CA MET A 162 -6.14 9.64 5.16
C MET A 162 -7.03 10.86 4.89
N VAL A 163 -8.09 10.71 4.06
CA VAL A 163 -9.08 11.77 3.84
C VAL A 163 -9.85 12.07 5.13
N VAL A 164 -10.33 11.04 5.83
CA VAL A 164 -11.04 11.20 7.11
C VAL A 164 -10.15 11.87 8.16
N HIS A 165 -8.92 11.41 8.29
CA HIS A 165 -7.94 11.95 9.23
C HIS A 165 -7.66 13.43 8.93
N GLN A 166 -7.31 13.76 7.69
CA GLN A 166 -6.93 15.12 7.30
C GLN A 166 -8.09 16.13 7.42
N LEU A 167 -9.32 15.71 7.10
CA LEU A 167 -10.48 16.60 7.07
C LEU A 167 -11.24 16.67 8.39
N CYS A 168 -11.20 15.60 9.19
CA CYS A 168 -12.02 15.48 10.39
C CYS A 168 -11.17 15.36 11.65
N LEU A 169 -10.31 14.35 11.76
CA LEU A 169 -9.65 13.98 13.02
C LEU A 169 -8.50 14.93 13.38
N GLN A 170 -7.63 15.23 12.42
CA GLN A 170 -6.46 16.08 12.62
C GLN A 170 -6.83 17.51 13.06
N PRO A 171 -7.81 18.20 12.43
CA PRO A 171 -8.25 19.52 12.92
C PRO A 171 -8.79 19.51 14.35
N ILE A 172 -9.42 18.41 14.77
CA ILE A 172 -9.93 18.24 16.14
C ILE A 172 -8.78 18.05 17.14
N LEU A 173 -7.72 17.34 16.74
CA LEU A 173 -6.53 17.09 17.55
C LEU A 173 -5.61 18.31 17.65
N GLU A 174 -5.41 19.05 16.56
CA GLU A 174 -4.48 20.17 16.47
C GLU A 174 -5.01 21.46 17.08
N SER A 175 -6.33 21.58 17.26
CA SER A 175 -6.94 22.84 17.66
C SER A 175 -8.06 22.68 18.69
N SER A 176 -7.93 23.48 19.74
CA SER A 176 -9.03 24.05 20.53
C SER A 176 -9.95 24.90 19.63
N CYS A 177 -10.63 24.26 18.67
CA CYS A 177 -11.42 24.92 17.65
C CYS A 177 -12.77 25.39 18.20
N ASP A 178 -13.14 26.65 17.93
CA ASP A 178 -14.50 27.17 18.22
C ASP A 178 -15.60 26.45 17.40
N ASN A 179 -15.22 25.72 16.33
CA ASN A 179 -16.13 25.04 15.38
C ASN A 179 -15.82 23.54 15.19
N ILE A 180 -15.44 22.81 16.25
CA ILE A 180 -15.26 21.34 16.22
C ILE A 180 -16.47 20.62 15.60
N GLN A 181 -17.67 21.17 15.79
CA GLN A 181 -18.91 20.59 15.29
C GLN A 181 -18.91 20.38 13.77
N ALA A 182 -18.33 21.28 12.98
CA ALA A 182 -18.32 21.13 11.52
C ALA A 182 -17.53 19.89 11.07
N TYR A 183 -16.41 19.60 11.74
CA TYR A 183 -15.59 18.42 11.46
C TYR A 183 -16.29 17.12 11.90
N ILE A 184 -17.02 17.16 13.01
CA ILE A 184 -17.86 16.05 13.46
C ILE A 184 -18.97 15.77 12.45
N GLU A 185 -19.70 16.79 11.98
CA GLU A 185 -20.76 16.60 10.99
C GLU A 185 -20.21 16.03 9.67
N GLU A 186 -19.04 16.47 9.21
CA GLU A 186 -18.42 15.90 8.00
C GLU A 186 -18.00 14.44 8.22
N PHE A 187 -17.45 14.09 9.38
CA PHE A 187 -17.15 12.69 9.74
C PHE A 187 -18.42 11.82 9.68
N LEU A 188 -19.49 12.26 10.37
CA LEU A 188 -20.76 11.53 10.41
C LEU A 188 -21.35 11.38 9.00
N LYS A 189 -21.29 12.43 8.19
CA LYS A 189 -21.75 12.42 6.80
C LYS A 189 -20.96 11.43 5.95
N ILE A 190 -19.62 11.41 6.05
CA ILE A 190 -18.77 10.46 5.33
C ILE A 190 -19.16 9.03 5.68
N PHE A 191 -19.20 8.67 6.96
CA PHE A 191 -19.53 7.30 7.36
C PHE A 191 -20.98 6.92 7.08
N THR A 192 -21.93 7.86 7.19
CA THR A 192 -23.33 7.65 6.81
C THR A 192 -23.47 7.29 5.32
N SER A 193 -22.64 7.90 4.46
CA SER A 193 -22.68 7.62 3.02
C SER A 193 -22.25 6.21 2.64
N VAL A 194 -21.46 5.53 3.48
CA VAL A 194 -20.86 4.22 3.19
C VAL A 194 -21.42 3.07 4.02
N LEU A 195 -22.52 3.30 4.78
CA LEU A 195 -23.12 2.28 5.67
C LEU A 195 -23.54 0.99 4.96
N GLN A 196 -23.88 1.08 3.67
CA GLN A 196 -24.31 -0.07 2.87
C GLN A 196 -23.12 -0.90 2.36
N GLU A 197 -21.92 -0.33 2.33
CA GLU A 197 -20.70 -0.95 1.81
C GLU A 197 -20.06 -1.85 2.88
N THR A 198 -20.75 -2.93 3.21
CA THR A 198 -20.41 -3.76 4.37
C THR A 198 -19.05 -4.44 4.27
N ARG A 199 -18.63 -4.88 3.08
CA ARG A 199 -17.32 -5.50 2.91
C ARG A 199 -16.21 -4.47 3.06
N PHE A 200 -16.39 -3.28 2.49
CA PHE A 200 -15.48 -2.16 2.68
C PHE A 200 -15.38 -1.78 4.17
N LEU A 201 -16.51 -1.56 4.84
CA LEU A 201 -16.53 -1.16 6.25
C LEU A 201 -15.85 -2.16 7.17
N ARG A 202 -16.03 -3.47 6.93
CA ARG A 202 -15.31 -4.50 7.69
C ARG A 202 -13.80 -4.39 7.48
N ASP A 203 -13.35 -4.29 6.23
CA ASP A 203 -11.92 -4.24 5.91
C ASP A 203 -11.29 -2.92 6.39
N TYR A 204 -12.08 -1.85 6.43
CA TYR A 204 -11.71 -0.58 7.05
C TYR A 204 -11.52 -0.74 8.56
N ASP A 205 -12.54 -1.27 9.27
CA ASP A 205 -12.50 -1.45 10.72
C ASP A 205 -11.41 -2.44 11.19
N GLU A 206 -11.02 -3.39 10.34
CA GLU A 206 -9.89 -4.29 10.61
C GLU A 206 -8.54 -3.55 10.65
N LEU A 207 -8.37 -2.49 9.85
CA LEU A 207 -7.12 -1.71 9.77
C LEU A 207 -7.15 -0.45 10.64
N PHE A 208 -8.31 0.20 10.74
CA PHE A 208 -8.55 1.44 11.45
C PHE A 208 -9.84 1.30 12.26
N PRO A 209 -9.77 0.80 13.51
CA PRO A 209 -10.96 0.52 14.32
C PRO A 209 -11.81 1.78 14.50
N LEU A 210 -13.02 1.76 13.94
CA LEU A 210 -13.88 2.95 13.90
C LEU A 210 -14.33 3.38 15.30
N ALA A 211 -14.37 2.44 16.24
CA ALA A 211 -14.68 2.71 17.64
C ALA A 211 -13.68 3.67 18.29
N ASP A 212 -12.40 3.60 17.92
CA ASP A 212 -11.36 4.46 18.47
C ASP A 212 -11.55 5.91 18.01
N ASP A 213 -11.80 6.12 16.71
CA ASP A 213 -12.09 7.44 16.14
C ASP A 213 -13.39 8.02 16.73
N VAL A 214 -14.45 7.23 16.87
CA VAL A 214 -15.71 7.67 17.51
C VAL A 214 -15.47 8.08 18.96
N SER A 215 -14.66 7.32 19.71
CA SER A 215 -14.32 7.65 21.10
C SER A 215 -13.55 8.97 21.19
N LEU A 216 -12.65 9.25 20.24
CA LEU A 216 -11.92 10.50 20.14
C LEU A 216 -12.88 11.68 19.90
N LEU A 217 -13.86 11.52 19.00
CA LEU A 217 -14.88 12.56 18.74
C LEU A 217 -15.76 12.83 19.97
N GLN A 218 -16.16 11.78 20.70
CA GLN A 218 -16.96 11.90 21.92
C GLN A 218 -16.17 12.58 23.06
N GLN A 219 -14.85 12.36 23.15
CA GLN A 219 -13.99 13.05 24.10
C GLN A 219 -13.80 14.52 23.74
N ALA A 220 -13.74 14.85 22.46
CA ALA A 220 -13.52 16.21 21.97
C ALA A 220 -14.78 17.10 22.06
N SER A 221 -15.99 16.54 21.97
CA SER A 221 -17.25 17.29 22.01
C SER A 221 -18.30 16.63 22.89
N SER A 222 -18.70 17.32 23.96
CA SER A 222 -19.81 16.90 24.83
C SER A 222 -21.18 16.97 24.14
N ALA A 223 -21.28 17.60 22.97
CA ALA A 223 -22.52 17.71 22.20
C ALA A 223 -22.76 16.50 21.27
N LEU A 224 -21.77 15.63 21.11
CA LEU A 224 -21.91 14.38 20.36
C LEU A 224 -22.46 13.30 21.29
N ASP A 225 -23.77 13.09 21.26
CA ASP A 225 -24.41 12.03 22.02
C ASP A 225 -24.25 10.66 21.36
N GLU A 226 -24.30 9.61 22.19
CA GLU A 226 -24.10 8.22 21.77
C GLU A 226 -25.07 7.80 20.65
N THR A 227 -26.29 8.37 20.62
CA THR A 227 -27.31 8.02 19.62
C THR A 227 -26.91 8.41 18.19
N ARG A 228 -26.08 9.43 18.02
CA ARG A 228 -25.62 9.91 16.71
C ARG A 228 -24.49 9.09 16.11
N THR A 229 -23.89 8.20 16.89
CA THR A 229 -22.77 7.34 16.45
C THR A 229 -23.10 5.85 16.57
N SER A 230 -24.09 5.49 17.38
CA SER A 230 -24.51 4.09 17.59
C SER A 230 -24.93 3.38 16.32
N TYR A 231 -25.66 4.05 15.41
CA TYR A 231 -26.06 3.44 14.14
C TYR A 231 -24.86 3.14 13.22
N ILE A 232 -23.79 3.94 13.31
CA ILE A 232 -22.56 3.72 12.54
C ILE A 232 -21.82 2.50 13.10
N LEU A 233 -21.64 2.44 14.42
CA LEU A 233 -20.99 1.30 15.08
C LEU A 233 -21.79 -0.01 14.87
N GLN A 234 -23.11 0.06 14.96
CA GLN A 234 -23.99 -1.08 14.69
C GLN A 234 -23.90 -1.54 13.22
N ALA A 235 -23.73 -0.61 12.27
CA ALA A 235 -23.50 -0.97 10.87
C ALA A 235 -22.18 -1.71 10.68
N VAL A 236 -21.11 -1.31 11.39
CA VAL A 236 -19.83 -2.03 11.40
C VAL A 236 -19.99 -3.43 12.01
N GLU A 237 -20.67 -3.56 13.15
CA GLU A 237 -20.96 -4.88 13.75
C GLU A 237 -21.74 -5.78 12.79
N SER A 238 -22.79 -5.24 12.16
CA SER A 238 -23.57 -5.94 11.13
C SER A 238 -22.71 -6.38 9.93
N ALA A 239 -21.73 -5.55 9.54
CA ALA A 239 -20.78 -5.87 8.49
C ALA A 239 -19.86 -7.05 8.84
N TRP A 240 -19.38 -7.14 10.09
CA TRP A 240 -18.63 -8.29 10.58
C TRP A 240 -19.48 -9.56 10.56
N ASP A 241 -20.71 -9.49 11.10
CA ASP A 241 -21.63 -10.63 11.20
C ASP A 241 -21.98 -11.23 9.83
N LYS A 242 -22.25 -10.38 8.83
CA LYS A 242 -22.56 -10.82 7.45
C LYS A 242 -21.45 -11.63 6.81
N THR A 243 -20.20 -11.46 7.25
CA THR A 243 -19.04 -12.10 6.63
C THR A 243 -18.54 -13.33 7.38
N GLY A 244 -19.17 -13.66 8.52
CA GLY A 244 -18.85 -14.85 9.32
C GLY A 244 -17.46 -14.84 9.96
N ARG A 245 -16.72 -13.72 9.88
CA ARG A 245 -15.45 -13.53 10.58
C ARG A 245 -15.73 -12.82 11.90
N ARG A 246 -15.25 -13.39 13.01
CA ARG A 246 -15.33 -12.74 14.32
C ARG A 246 -14.23 -11.68 14.39
N ARG A 247 -14.57 -10.47 14.83
CA ARG A 247 -13.61 -9.40 15.14
C ARG A 247 -12.53 -9.98 16.05
N LYS A 248 -11.24 -9.71 15.79
CA LYS A 248 -10.17 -10.04 16.73
C LYS A 248 -10.26 -9.08 17.92
N THR A 249 -11.23 -9.28 18.80
CA THR A 249 -11.30 -8.55 20.06
C THR A 249 -10.27 -9.14 21.01
N VAL A 250 -9.26 -8.33 21.35
CA VAL A 250 -8.57 -8.43 22.63
C VAL A 250 -9.59 -7.95 23.67
N GLN A 251 -10.41 -8.87 24.19
CA GLN A 251 -11.25 -8.62 25.36
C GLN A 251 -10.69 -9.43 26.52
N GLY A 252 -10.31 -8.72 27.58
CA GLY A 252 -10.03 -9.29 28.89
C GLY A 252 -11.23 -10.08 29.44
N PRO A 253 -11.02 -10.83 30.53
CA PRO A 253 -11.96 -11.84 30.98
C PRO A 253 -13.34 -11.22 31.29
N PRO A 254 -14.44 -11.81 30.79
CA PRO A 254 -15.77 -11.29 31.10
C PRO A 254 -16.10 -11.52 32.57
N LEU A 255 -16.35 -10.42 33.28
CA LEU A 255 -16.97 -10.43 34.60
C LEU A 255 -18.44 -10.81 34.42
N SER A 256 -18.80 -12.03 34.82
CA SER A 256 -20.19 -12.44 34.99
C SER A 256 -20.59 -12.18 36.43
N GLU A 257 -21.51 -11.23 36.63
CA GLU A 257 -22.24 -11.10 37.88
C GLU A 257 -23.30 -12.21 38.02
N THR A 258 -23.41 -12.68 39.25
CA THR A 258 -24.04 -13.90 39.76
C THR A 258 -25.57 -13.89 39.89
N ALA A 259 -26.19 -15.08 39.84
CA ALA A 259 -27.33 -15.42 40.70
C ALA A 259 -27.36 -16.91 41.09
N ALA A 260 -27.06 -17.17 42.37
CA ALA A 260 -27.50 -18.24 43.27
C ALA A 260 -27.50 -19.73 42.86
N GLY A 261 -26.66 -20.52 43.55
CA GLY A 261 -27.09 -21.83 44.06
C GLY A 261 -26.07 -22.99 44.02
N ALA A 262 -25.59 -23.37 45.21
CA ALA A 262 -24.97 -24.65 45.58
C ALA A 262 -23.48 -24.89 45.27
N VAL A 263 -22.72 -24.94 46.37
CA VAL A 263 -21.35 -25.42 46.50
C VAL A 263 -21.30 -26.93 46.23
N THR A 264 -20.50 -27.34 45.25
CA THR A 264 -19.81 -28.65 45.28
C THR A 264 -18.36 -28.46 44.89
N VAL A 265 -17.47 -28.83 45.80
CA VAL A 265 -16.03 -28.85 45.60
C VAL A 265 -15.69 -30.13 44.86
N SER A 266 -15.14 -30.01 43.65
CA SER A 266 -14.39 -31.10 43.01
C SER A 266 -12.99 -30.59 42.68
N SER A 267 -12.04 -31.02 43.50
CA SER A 267 -10.62 -31.00 43.17
C SER A 267 -10.33 -32.10 42.17
N ALA A 268 -9.79 -31.74 41.01
CA ALA A 268 -8.97 -32.64 40.20
C ALA A 268 -7.95 -31.81 39.42
N SER A 269 -6.72 -32.01 39.84
CA SER A 269 -5.45 -31.50 39.35
C SER A 269 -5.13 -31.87 37.90
N GLY A 270 -4.48 -30.91 37.22
CA GLY A 270 -3.27 -31.19 36.44
C GLY A 270 -3.46 -31.42 34.95
N GLN A 271 -3.31 -30.35 34.16
CA GLN A 271 -2.27 -30.30 33.13
C GLN A 271 -2.03 -28.85 32.69
N MET A 272 -0.76 -28.49 32.72
CA MET A 272 -0.19 -27.18 32.53
C MET A 272 0.45 -27.20 31.14
N GLU A 273 -0.08 -26.42 30.20
CA GLU A 273 0.71 -25.99 29.05
C GLU A 273 0.71 -24.46 29.02
N HIS A 274 1.93 -23.98 29.21
CA HIS A 274 2.35 -22.60 29.26
C HIS A 274 2.81 -22.23 27.85
N PHE A 275 2.14 -21.28 27.21
CA PHE A 275 2.74 -20.54 26.11
C PHE A 275 2.62 -19.06 26.43
N GLU A 276 3.74 -18.53 26.93
CA GLU A 276 4.07 -17.12 26.90
C GLU A 276 4.25 -16.67 25.45
N GLU A 277 3.79 -15.44 25.20
CA GLU A 277 4.08 -14.65 24.01
C GLU A 277 5.58 -14.39 23.88
N GLN A 278 6.14 -14.58 22.69
CA GLN A 278 7.10 -13.60 22.18
C GLN A 278 7.22 -13.68 20.66
N ASP A 279 7.13 -12.51 20.04
CA ASP A 279 7.60 -12.18 18.69
C ASP A 279 8.85 -12.98 18.31
N HIS A 280 8.82 -13.64 17.16
CA HIS A 280 9.85 -13.52 16.13
C HIS A 280 9.40 -14.29 14.88
N LEU A 281 9.33 -13.55 13.77
CA LEU A 281 8.92 -14.02 12.46
C LEU A 281 10.01 -14.90 11.84
N GLU A 282 10.03 -16.20 12.17
CA GLU A 282 10.80 -17.21 11.44
C GLU A 282 9.88 -18.11 10.63
N CYS A 283 9.87 -17.90 9.32
CA CYS A 283 9.28 -18.83 8.36
C CYS A 283 10.32 -19.90 8.00
N ALA A 284 10.20 -21.08 8.61
CA ALA A 284 10.68 -22.35 8.07
C ALA A 284 9.53 -23.36 8.18
N GLY A 285 9.14 -24.14 7.19
CA GLY A 285 9.56 -24.38 5.82
C GLY A 285 8.76 -25.58 5.31
N ALA A 286 8.70 -25.78 3.99
CA ALA A 286 8.61 -27.10 3.32
C ALA A 286 8.27 -26.93 1.82
N ALA A 287 9.28 -26.70 1.00
CA ALA A 287 9.42 -27.26 -0.34
C ALA A 287 10.73 -26.74 -0.94
N ALA A 288 11.68 -27.64 -1.18
CA ALA A 288 12.92 -27.34 -1.87
C ALA A 288 12.61 -26.78 -3.27
N ALA A 289 12.83 -25.49 -3.46
CA ALA A 289 12.93 -24.84 -4.76
C ALA A 289 14.31 -24.15 -4.83
N PRO A 290 14.98 -24.17 -5.99
CA PRO A 290 16.30 -23.57 -6.12
C PRO A 290 16.21 -22.06 -5.85
N VAL A 291 17.01 -21.59 -4.89
CA VAL A 291 17.14 -20.20 -4.49
C VAL A 291 17.53 -19.39 -5.72
N ALA A 292 16.72 -18.40 -6.08
CA ALA A 292 17.09 -17.44 -7.12
C ALA A 292 18.36 -16.71 -6.68
N PRO A 293 19.35 -16.47 -7.57
CA PRO A 293 20.55 -15.74 -7.20
C PRO A 293 20.15 -14.33 -6.75
N VAL A 294 20.45 -14.01 -5.49
CA VAL A 294 20.26 -12.67 -4.93
C VAL A 294 21.13 -11.72 -5.75
N SER A 295 20.52 -10.70 -6.39
CA SER A 295 21.24 -9.83 -7.34
C SER A 295 21.12 -8.36 -6.97
N GLY A 296 22.23 -7.63 -7.10
CA GLY A 296 22.30 -6.17 -6.91
C GLY A 296 22.33 -5.77 -5.44
N VAL A 297 21.47 -4.81 -5.09
CA VAL A 297 21.47 -4.11 -3.79
C VAL A 297 21.30 -5.03 -2.59
N GLU A 298 20.52 -6.11 -2.73
CA GLU A 298 20.33 -7.10 -1.67
C GLU A 298 21.62 -7.85 -1.35
N LEU A 299 22.40 -8.20 -2.38
CA LEU A 299 23.69 -8.88 -2.20
C LEU A 299 24.72 -7.94 -1.55
N ASP A 300 24.73 -6.67 -1.92
CA ASP A 300 25.60 -5.65 -1.31
C ASP A 300 25.25 -5.41 0.17
N SER A 301 23.96 -5.45 0.52
CA SER A 301 23.49 -5.35 1.90
C SER A 301 23.97 -6.53 2.76
N LEU A 302 23.87 -7.77 2.24
CA LEU A 302 24.31 -8.97 2.95
C LEU A 302 25.83 -8.99 3.13
N ILE A 303 26.60 -8.58 2.11
CA ILE A 303 28.06 -8.45 2.22
C ILE A 303 28.42 -7.41 3.28
N SER A 304 27.73 -6.26 3.29
CA SER A 304 27.97 -5.20 4.27
C SER A 304 27.71 -5.69 5.70
N GLN A 305 26.63 -6.42 5.93
CA GLN A 305 26.30 -6.98 7.26
C GLN A 305 27.37 -7.93 7.80
N VAL A 306 27.95 -8.79 6.96
CA VAL A 306 29.06 -9.67 7.38
C VAL A 306 30.33 -8.84 7.65
N LYS A 307 30.61 -7.84 6.81
CA LYS A 307 31.81 -7.00 6.90
C LYS A 307 31.77 -6.02 8.08
N ASP A 308 30.59 -5.57 8.49
CA ASP A 308 30.41 -4.73 9.68
C ASP A 308 30.85 -5.45 10.96
N LEU A 309 30.69 -6.79 11.00
CA LEU A 309 31.13 -7.62 12.12
C LEU A 309 32.57 -8.11 11.96
N LEU A 310 33.02 -8.35 10.72
CA LEU A 310 34.33 -8.91 10.40
C LEU A 310 35.00 -8.10 9.27
N PRO A 311 35.57 -6.92 9.58
CA PRO A 311 36.08 -5.98 8.59
C PRO A 311 37.37 -6.45 7.90
N ASP A 312 38.07 -7.44 8.48
CA ASP A 312 39.35 -7.95 7.99
C ASP A 312 39.23 -8.83 6.74
N LEU A 313 37.99 -9.16 6.33
CA LEU A 313 37.72 -10.03 5.18
C LEU A 313 37.48 -9.25 3.89
N GLY A 314 37.98 -9.79 2.79
CA GLY A 314 37.71 -9.30 1.44
C GLY A 314 36.26 -9.56 1.00
N GLU A 315 35.65 -8.58 0.34
CA GLU A 315 34.26 -8.68 -0.15
C GLU A 315 34.05 -9.84 -1.14
N GLY A 316 35.08 -10.20 -1.91
CA GLY A 316 35.04 -11.35 -2.82
C GLY A 316 34.99 -12.69 -2.06
N PHE A 317 35.68 -12.78 -0.92
CA PHE A 317 35.63 -13.93 -0.04
C PHE A 317 34.25 -14.06 0.65
N VAL A 318 33.72 -12.94 1.14
CA VAL A 318 32.38 -12.89 1.75
C VAL A 318 31.30 -13.29 0.75
N LEU A 319 31.41 -12.84 -0.51
CA LEU A 319 30.49 -13.24 -1.58
C LEU A 319 30.51 -14.74 -1.83
N ALA A 320 31.70 -15.36 -1.95
CA ALA A 320 31.82 -16.80 -2.11
C ALA A 320 31.24 -17.58 -0.92
N CYS A 321 31.41 -17.07 0.30
CA CYS A 321 30.76 -17.66 1.49
C CYS A 321 29.24 -17.53 1.41
N LEU A 322 28.71 -16.38 1.04
CA LEU A 322 27.27 -16.17 0.90
C LEU A 322 26.66 -17.05 -0.19
N GLU A 323 27.36 -17.28 -1.30
CA GLU A 323 26.89 -18.20 -2.35
C GLU A 323 26.81 -19.66 -1.87
N GLU A 324 27.78 -20.11 -1.06
CA GLU A 324 27.81 -21.48 -0.52
C GLU A 324 26.81 -21.72 0.63
N TYR A 325 26.51 -20.70 1.43
CA TYR A 325 25.59 -20.78 2.57
C TYR A 325 24.20 -20.19 2.26
N ASN A 326 23.76 -20.26 1.00
CA ASN A 326 22.43 -19.84 0.52
C ASN A 326 22.04 -18.40 0.91
N TYR A 327 22.99 -17.47 0.87
CA TYR A 327 22.82 -16.05 1.22
C TYR A 327 22.35 -15.81 2.67
N ASN A 328 22.61 -16.75 3.59
CA ASN A 328 22.31 -16.59 5.01
C ASN A 328 23.51 -16.02 5.78
N VAL A 329 23.39 -14.78 6.24
CA VAL A 329 24.44 -14.03 6.94
C VAL A 329 24.83 -14.68 8.26
N GLU A 330 23.86 -15.13 9.05
CA GLU A 330 24.11 -15.73 10.36
C GLU A 330 24.88 -17.05 10.24
N HIS A 331 24.53 -17.87 9.24
CA HIS A 331 25.26 -19.10 8.96
C HIS A 331 26.70 -18.82 8.51
N VAL A 332 26.92 -17.80 7.67
CA VAL A 332 28.27 -17.39 7.25
C VAL A 332 29.08 -16.94 8.47
N ILE A 333 28.53 -16.07 9.31
CA ILE A 333 29.21 -15.56 10.50
C ILE A 333 29.51 -16.69 11.48
N ASN A 334 28.55 -17.56 11.76
CA ASN A 334 28.74 -18.62 12.73
C ASN A 334 29.81 -19.64 12.28
N ASN A 335 29.78 -20.06 11.02
CA ASN A 335 30.80 -20.97 10.49
C ASN A 335 32.19 -20.34 10.41
N LEU A 336 32.26 -19.02 10.25
CA LEU A 336 33.50 -18.27 10.22
C LEU A 336 34.10 -18.02 11.61
N LEU A 337 33.26 -17.78 12.62
CA LEU A 337 33.68 -17.67 14.02
C LEU A 337 34.07 -19.03 14.63
N GLU A 338 33.39 -20.10 14.24
CA GLU A 338 33.68 -21.46 14.71
C GLU A 338 34.84 -22.15 13.93
N ASP A 339 35.47 -21.48 12.95
CA ASP A 339 36.48 -22.05 12.02
C ASP A 339 36.02 -23.35 11.31
N LYS A 340 34.70 -23.53 11.16
CA LYS A 340 34.06 -24.70 10.51
C LYS A 340 33.69 -24.43 9.04
N LEU A 341 34.54 -23.69 8.34
CA LEU A 341 34.39 -23.47 6.90
C LEU A 341 34.57 -24.78 6.13
N ARG A 342 33.77 -24.98 5.06
CA ARG A 342 33.98 -26.09 4.11
C ARG A 342 35.39 -26.02 3.51
N ALA A 343 35.97 -27.17 3.20
CA ALA A 343 37.32 -27.28 2.63
C ALA A 343 37.53 -26.44 1.35
N SER A 344 36.47 -26.21 0.55
CA SER A 344 36.50 -25.34 -0.63
C SER A 344 36.69 -23.86 -0.31
N LEU A 345 36.15 -23.39 0.81
CA LEU A 345 36.24 -21.99 1.28
C LEU A 345 37.51 -21.76 2.11
N GLN A 346 38.04 -22.77 2.80
CA GLN A 346 39.30 -22.65 3.55
C GLN A 346 40.53 -22.44 2.64
N THR A 347 40.47 -22.90 1.39
CA THR A 347 41.55 -22.73 0.40
C THR A 347 41.52 -21.37 -0.32
N LEU A 348 40.44 -20.60 -0.18
CA LEU A 348 40.30 -19.29 -0.79
C LEU A 348 41.03 -18.22 0.02
N ASP A 349 41.55 -17.21 -0.67
CA ASP A 349 42.20 -16.06 -0.02
C ASP A 349 41.16 -15.23 0.75
N ARG A 350 41.36 -15.11 2.06
CA ARG A 350 40.50 -14.32 2.97
C ARG A 350 40.45 -12.84 2.60
N THR A 351 41.42 -12.33 1.87
CA THR A 351 41.52 -10.92 1.47
C THR A 351 41.07 -10.65 0.03
N MET A 352 40.46 -11.63 -0.63
CA MET A 352 40.10 -11.55 -2.04
C MET A 352 39.16 -10.36 -2.34
N PRO A 353 39.54 -9.45 -3.25
CA PRO A 353 38.68 -8.34 -3.66
C PRO A 353 37.54 -8.83 -4.56
N ARG A 354 36.41 -8.08 -4.57
CA ARG A 354 35.24 -8.39 -5.39
C ARG A 354 35.59 -8.33 -6.89
N PRO A 355 35.16 -9.31 -7.71
CA PRO A 355 35.29 -9.19 -9.16
C PRO A 355 34.40 -8.06 -9.68
N VAL A 356 35.01 -7.03 -10.28
CA VAL A 356 34.33 -5.88 -10.86
C VAL A 356 33.49 -6.35 -12.05
N LYS A 357 32.17 -6.39 -11.90
CA LYS A 357 31.26 -6.43 -13.06
C LYS A 357 31.22 -5.01 -13.65
N PRO A 358 31.41 -4.83 -14.98
CA PRO A 358 31.31 -3.51 -15.58
C PRO A 358 29.90 -2.96 -15.40
N ASP A 359 29.80 -1.74 -14.87
CA ASP A 359 28.53 -1.03 -14.69
C ASP A 359 27.77 -0.92 -16.02
N PRO A 360 26.48 -1.28 -16.05
CA PRO A 360 25.63 -1.03 -17.21
C PRO A 360 25.12 0.42 -17.13
N THR A 361 26.01 1.39 -17.34
CA THR A 361 25.60 2.78 -17.63
C THR A 361 26.08 3.27 -19.00
N PRO A 362 25.64 2.66 -20.13
CA PRO A 362 25.71 3.30 -21.44
C PRO A 362 24.40 4.06 -21.77
N LEU A 363 23.61 4.45 -20.76
CA LEU A 363 22.31 5.12 -20.96
C LEU A 363 22.44 6.63 -21.14
N VAL A 364 23.61 7.21 -20.87
CA VAL A 364 23.90 8.63 -21.13
C VAL A 364 24.34 8.84 -22.57
N THR A 365 25.04 7.88 -23.18
CA THR A 365 25.52 7.95 -24.57
C THR A 365 24.44 7.72 -25.64
N SER A 366 23.25 7.25 -25.25
CA SER A 366 22.19 6.83 -26.18
C SER A 366 20.98 7.77 -26.23
N ARG A 367 20.97 8.84 -25.44
CA ARG A 367 19.91 9.86 -25.47
C ARG A 367 20.33 11.03 -26.36
N CYS A 368 19.98 10.96 -27.63
CA CYS A 368 20.09 12.11 -28.55
C CYS A 368 18.89 13.06 -28.36
N ASN A 369 19.14 14.30 -27.96
CA ASN A 369 18.12 15.37 -27.99
C ASN A 369 18.19 16.12 -29.34
N VAL A 370 17.16 16.91 -29.68
CA VAL A 370 17.08 17.66 -30.97
C VAL A 370 18.16 18.76 -31.07
N PHE A 371 18.80 19.10 -29.95
CA PHE A 371 19.80 20.16 -29.83
C PHE A 371 21.23 19.59 -29.69
N GLN A 372 21.42 18.29 -29.89
CA GLN A 372 22.72 17.65 -29.73
C GLN A 372 23.63 18.03 -30.90
N ASP A 373 24.86 18.41 -30.58
CA ASP A 373 25.87 18.95 -31.48
C ASP A 373 25.53 20.31 -32.13
N ASP A 374 24.48 21.00 -31.64
CA ASP A 374 24.14 22.34 -32.14
C ASP A 374 25.15 23.42 -31.70
N GLU A 375 24.94 24.66 -32.13
CA GLU A 375 25.85 25.79 -31.86
C GLU A 375 25.82 26.25 -30.38
N PHE A 376 24.80 25.81 -29.62
CA PHE A 376 24.59 26.10 -28.20
C PHE A 376 24.68 24.86 -27.31
N ASP A 377 25.12 23.71 -27.85
CA ASP A 377 25.28 22.47 -27.11
C ASP A 377 26.46 22.55 -26.14
N VAL A 378 26.15 22.92 -24.91
CA VAL A 378 27.10 23.09 -23.82
C VAL A 378 27.67 21.75 -23.32
N PHE A 379 27.08 20.61 -23.70
CA PHE A 379 27.58 19.29 -23.29
C PHE A 379 28.67 18.75 -24.21
N SER A 380 28.68 19.14 -25.49
CA SER A 380 29.69 18.73 -26.47
C SER A 380 30.76 19.78 -26.71
N LYS A 381 30.48 21.07 -26.46
CA LYS A 381 31.41 22.19 -26.72
C LYS A 381 31.49 23.15 -25.53
N ASP A 382 32.71 23.43 -25.08
CA ASP A 382 33.00 24.41 -24.01
C ASP A 382 32.96 25.88 -24.50
N THR A 383 32.71 26.11 -25.79
CA THR A 383 32.71 27.44 -26.41
C THR A 383 31.38 27.72 -27.09
N VAL A 384 30.66 28.74 -26.62
CA VAL A 384 29.38 29.20 -27.17
C VAL A 384 29.54 30.60 -27.75
N ASP A 385 28.98 30.86 -28.94
CA ASP A 385 28.99 32.18 -29.57
C ASP A 385 28.00 33.13 -28.87
N VAL A 386 28.53 33.97 -27.98
CA VAL A 386 27.77 34.94 -27.19
C VAL A 386 27.16 36.07 -28.03
N SER A 387 27.57 36.26 -29.29
CA SER A 387 27.01 37.31 -30.16
C SER A 387 25.57 37.03 -30.59
N ARG A 388 25.14 35.77 -30.52
CA ARG A 388 23.79 35.31 -30.89
C ARG A 388 22.84 35.20 -29.70
N ILE A 389 23.31 35.48 -28.48
CA ILE A 389 22.49 35.43 -27.26
C ILE A 389 21.76 36.77 -27.10
N GLN A 390 20.45 36.78 -27.32
CA GLN A 390 19.60 37.93 -27.03
C GLN A 390 18.97 37.79 -25.64
N LYS A 391 19.16 38.79 -24.78
CA LYS A 391 18.41 38.91 -23.53
C LYS A 391 16.97 39.32 -23.86
N GLY A 392 16.01 38.46 -23.53
CA GLY A 392 14.59 38.80 -23.58
C GLY A 392 14.26 39.99 -22.67
N LYS A 393 13.20 40.74 -23.00
CA LYS A 393 12.72 41.88 -22.20
C LYS A 393 12.21 41.46 -20.84
#